data_AF-A0A9D0IEM9-F1
#
_entry.id   AF-A0A9D0IEM9-F1
#
_cell.length_a   1.000
_cell.length_b   1.000
_cell.length_c   1.000
_cell.angle_alpha   90.00
_cell.angle_beta   90.00
_cell.angle_gamma   90.00
#
_symmetry.space_group_name_H-M   'P 1'
#
loop_
_entity.id
_entity.type
_entity.pdbx_description
1 polymer ?
#
loop_
_entity_poly.entity_id
_entity_poly.type
_entity_poly.pdbx_seq_one_letter_code
_entity_poly.pdbx_strand_id
1 'polypeptide(L)'
;MKLKKLVLTTALALGATGSAHATNWLQLQGTEPAGSAERLKVWGFIQPQYTYTENTKLKAGPWKGQKAVFNQTAPERKSSNTFQLRRARL
;
A
#
# COMPACT_ATOMS: atom_id res chain seq x y z
N MET A 1 -12.86 5.86 -62.88
CA MET A 1 -11.79 5.04 -62.25
C MET A 1 -11.54 5.35 -60.77
N LYS A 2 -11.66 6.61 -60.29
CA LYS A 2 -11.36 6.97 -58.90
C LYS A 2 -12.28 6.29 -57.86
N LEU A 3 -13.58 6.21 -58.13
CA LEU A 3 -14.55 5.60 -57.20
C LEU A 3 -14.33 4.08 -57.02
N LYS A 4 -14.02 3.35 -58.10
CA LYS A 4 -13.72 1.91 -58.04
C LYS A 4 -12.44 1.61 -57.26
N LYS A 5 -11.41 2.45 -57.42
CA LYS A 5 -10.17 2.34 -56.66
C LYS A 5 -10.40 2.64 -55.17
N LEU A 6 -11.21 3.66 -54.86
CA LEU A 6 -11.57 4.00 -53.48
C LEU A 6 -12.30 2.85 -52.78
N VAL A 7 -13.33 2.27 -53.43
CA VAL A 7 -14.08 1.14 -52.88
C VAL A 7 -13.18 -0.07 -52.65
N LEU A 8 -12.28 -0.38 -53.59
CA LEU A 8 -11.34 -1.49 -53.46
C LEU A 8 -10.36 -1.28 -52.30
N THR A 9 -9.82 -0.07 -52.14
CA THR A 9 -8.90 0.24 -51.03
C THR A 9 -9.58 0.22 -49.68
N THR A 10 -10.84 0.68 -49.59
CA THR A 10 -11.60 0.64 -48.34
C THR A 10 -12.01 -0.79 -47.98
N ALA A 11 -12.38 -1.62 -48.95
CA ALA A 11 -12.69 -3.03 -48.73
C ALA A 11 -11.46 -3.83 -48.26
N LEU A 12 -10.28 -3.58 -48.85
CA LEU A 12 -9.03 -4.18 -48.37
C LEU A 12 -8.67 -3.73 -46.95
N ALA A 13 -8.84 -2.44 -46.64
CA ALA A 13 -8.53 -1.90 -45.32
C ALA A 13 -9.44 -2.49 -44.23
N LEU A 14 -10.72 -2.71 -44.52
CA LEU A 14 -11.67 -3.36 -43.61
C LEU A 14 -11.44 -4.88 -43.49
N GLY A 15 -10.96 -5.53 -44.55
CA GLY A 15 -10.59 -6.96 -44.50
C GLY A 15 -9.28 -7.24 -43.77
N ALA A 16 -8.42 -6.23 -43.62
CA ALA A 16 -7.14 -6.32 -42.93
C ALA A 16 -7.20 -5.99 -41.44
N THR A 17 -8.37 -5.59 -40.90
CA THR A 17 -8.53 -5.43 -39.45
C THR A 17 -8.58 -6.82 -38.82
N GLY A 18 -7.45 -7.27 -38.28
CA GLY A 18 -7.38 -8.52 -37.52
C GLY A 18 -8.32 -8.52 -36.32
N SER A 19 -8.62 -9.71 -35.81
CA SER A 19 -9.40 -9.90 -34.59
C SER A 19 -8.71 -9.21 -33.41
N ALA A 20 -9.40 -8.26 -32.79
CA ALA A 20 -8.98 -7.67 -31.51
C ALA A 20 -9.13 -8.75 -30.42
N HIS A 21 -8.06 -9.48 -30.15
CA HIS A 21 -8.03 -10.44 -29.06
C HIS A 21 -7.91 -9.68 -27.74
N ALA A 22 -9.03 -9.54 -27.04
CA ALA A 22 -8.99 -9.13 -25.64
C ALA A 22 -8.37 -10.28 -24.83
N THR A 23 -7.27 -9.99 -24.14
CA THR A 23 -6.69 -10.95 -23.20
C THR A 23 -7.62 -11.11 -22.00
N ASN A 24 -8.10 -12.33 -21.77
CA ASN A 24 -8.89 -12.64 -20.58
C ASN A 24 -7.97 -12.73 -19.35
N TRP A 25 -7.87 -11.63 -18.60
CA TRP A 25 -7.03 -11.56 -17.40
C TRP A 25 -7.46 -12.53 -16.30
N LEU A 26 -8.73 -12.95 -16.26
CA LEU A 26 -9.20 -13.96 -15.30
C LEU A 26 -8.67 -15.36 -15.68
N GLN A 27 -8.58 -15.66 -16.97
CA GLN A 27 -8.08 -16.94 -17.48
C GLN A 27 -6.56 -17.10 -17.31
N LEU A 28 -5.83 -15.99 -17.22
CA LEU A 28 -4.38 -16.01 -16.97
C LEU A 28 -4.01 -16.14 -15.49
N GLN A 29 -4.98 -16.13 -14.57
CA GLN A 29 -4.69 -16.32 -13.14
C GLN A 29 -4.43 -17.79 -12.84
N GLY A 30 -3.32 -18.07 -12.14
CA GLY A 30 -3.04 -19.41 -11.63
C GLY A 30 -2.60 -20.44 -12.68
N THR A 31 -2.21 -20.02 -13.89
CA THR A 31 -1.61 -20.92 -14.91
C THR A 31 -0.13 -21.24 -14.64
N GLU A 32 0.34 -20.96 -13.44
CA GLU A 32 1.73 -21.17 -13.03
C GLU A 32 1.96 -22.66 -12.70
N PRO A 33 3.09 -23.26 -13.11
CA PRO A 33 3.46 -24.60 -12.70
C PRO A 33 3.40 -24.80 -11.17
N ALA A 34 3.07 -26.01 -10.74
CA ALA A 34 3.11 -26.35 -9.32
C ALA A 34 4.53 -26.09 -8.76
N GLY A 35 4.62 -25.23 -7.74
CA GLY A 35 5.92 -24.82 -7.16
C GLY A 35 6.54 -23.57 -7.77
N SER A 36 5.86 -22.86 -8.68
CA SER A 36 6.29 -21.56 -9.18
C SER A 36 6.29 -20.44 -8.13
N ALA A 37 5.49 -20.59 -7.07
CA ALA A 37 5.52 -19.72 -5.91
C ALA A 37 6.36 -20.33 -4.79
N GLU A 38 7.22 -19.51 -4.17
CA GLU A 38 8.00 -19.86 -2.98
C GLU A 38 7.04 -20.31 -1.86
N ARG A 39 7.17 -21.56 -1.39
CA ARG A 39 6.20 -22.20 -0.47
C ARG A 39 6.12 -21.54 0.91
N LEU A 40 7.21 -20.90 1.36
CA LEU A 40 7.27 -20.24 2.66
C LEU A 40 8.41 -19.22 2.66
N LYS A 41 8.07 -17.94 2.85
CA LYS A 41 9.07 -16.89 3.11
C LYS A 41 9.07 -16.55 4.59
N VAL A 42 10.04 -17.11 5.33
CA VAL A 42 10.26 -16.76 6.74
C VAL A 42 10.97 -15.42 6.78
N TRP A 43 10.26 -14.37 7.19
CA TRP A 43 10.79 -13.02 7.28
C TRP A 43 10.08 -12.25 8.37
N GLY A 44 10.88 -11.68 9.25
CA GLY A 44 10.42 -10.89 10.37
C GLY A 44 11.25 -9.65 10.59
N PHE A 45 10.77 -8.79 11.48
CA PHE A 45 11.52 -7.62 11.94
C PHE A 45 11.04 -7.21 13.33
N ILE A 46 11.94 -6.56 14.08
CA ILE A 46 11.63 -5.92 15.36
C ILE A 46 11.88 -4.41 15.26
N GLN A 47 11.02 -3.62 15.88
CA GLN A 47 11.13 -2.15 15.92
C GLN A 47 11.12 -1.68 17.38
N PRO A 48 12.28 -1.62 18.04
CA PRO A 48 12.39 -0.95 19.33
C PRO A 48 12.23 0.55 19.15
N GLN A 49 11.54 1.18 20.09
CA GLN A 49 11.33 2.62 20.11
C GLN A 49 11.51 3.13 21.54
N TYR A 50 12.34 4.17 21.68
CA TYR A 50 12.38 4.99 22.87
C TYR A 50 11.72 6.34 22.56
N THR A 51 10.80 6.75 23.42
CA THR A 51 10.15 8.06 23.30
C THR A 51 10.46 8.87 24.56
N TYR A 52 10.77 10.15 24.36
CA TYR A 52 10.97 11.12 25.41
C TYR A 52 10.26 12.42 25.03
N THR A 53 9.64 13.04 26.01
CA THR A 53 9.04 14.37 25.91
C THR A 53 9.40 15.18 27.14
N GLU A 54 9.49 16.49 26.97
CA GLU A 54 9.58 17.39 28.11
C GLU A 54 8.24 17.32 28.84
N ASN A 55 8.25 16.83 30.08
CA ASN A 55 7.08 16.61 30.94
C ASN A 55 6.43 17.94 31.41
N THR A 56 6.28 18.88 30.48
CA THR A 56 5.82 20.24 30.76
C THR A 56 4.36 20.23 31.15
N LYS A 57 4.05 21.09 32.12
CA LYS A 57 2.73 21.26 32.70
C LYS A 57 1.93 22.27 31.88
N LEU A 58 0.61 22.13 31.90
CA LEU A 58 -0.30 23.07 31.26
C LEU A 58 -0.14 24.48 31.88
N LYS A 59 0.12 25.48 31.04
CA LYS A 59 0.36 26.88 31.47
C LYS A 59 -0.94 27.63 31.79
N ALA A 60 -2.06 27.25 31.20
CA ALA A 60 -3.36 27.91 31.33
C ALA A 60 -4.53 26.92 31.22
N GLY A 61 -5.74 27.36 31.60
CA GLY A 61 -6.98 26.59 31.54
C GLY A 61 -7.38 25.90 32.85
N PRO A 62 -8.50 25.16 32.88
CA PRO A 62 -9.04 24.52 34.09
C PRO A 62 -8.08 23.49 34.73
N TRP A 63 -7.19 22.91 33.92
CA TRP A 63 -6.19 21.92 34.36
C TRP A 63 -4.76 22.49 34.46
N LYS A 64 -4.63 23.82 34.64
CA LYS A 64 -3.33 24.48 34.81
C LYS A 64 -2.50 23.79 35.90
N GLY A 65 -1.22 23.55 35.62
CA GLY A 65 -0.30 22.88 36.55
C GLY A 65 -0.34 21.35 36.52
N GLN A 66 -1.31 20.73 35.84
CA GLN A 66 -1.30 19.29 35.58
C GLN A 66 -0.37 18.96 34.41
N LYS A 67 0.09 17.70 34.35
CA LYS A 67 0.89 17.20 33.23
C LYS A 67 0.08 17.30 31.94
N ALA A 68 0.68 17.84 30.88
CA ALA A 68 0.03 17.88 29.58
C ALA A 68 -0.09 16.47 29.00
N VAL A 69 -1.32 16.06 28.65
CA VAL A 69 -1.62 14.72 28.08
C VAL A 69 -0.85 14.46 26.79
N PHE A 70 -0.58 15.50 25.98
CA PHE A 70 0.21 15.40 24.75
C PHE A 70 1.72 15.17 24.99
N ASN A 71 2.21 15.46 26.20
CA ASN A 71 3.57 15.12 26.65
C ASN A 71 3.59 13.80 27.45
N GLN A 72 2.54 12.99 27.35
CA GLN A 72 2.53 11.65 27.93
C GLN A 72 2.50 10.62 26.82
N THR A 73 3.32 9.58 26.97
CA THR A 73 3.48 8.52 25.99
C THR A 73 2.25 7.59 26.03
N ALA A 74 1.61 7.37 24.89
CA ALA A 74 0.50 6.43 24.75
C ALA A 74 1.01 4.97 24.85
N PRO A 75 0.16 3.97 25.19
CA PRO A 75 -1.30 4.06 25.41
C PRO A 75 -1.69 4.54 26.82
N GLU A 76 -0.87 4.27 27.83
CA GLU A 76 -1.23 4.50 29.24
C GLU A 76 -1.22 5.99 29.64
N ARG A 77 -0.41 6.81 28.95
CA ARG A 77 -0.29 8.27 29.19
C ARG A 77 0.06 8.66 30.63
N LYS A 78 0.87 7.85 31.31
CA LYS A 78 1.35 8.11 32.69
C LYS A 78 2.79 8.59 32.77
N SER A 79 3.58 8.32 31.73
CA SER A 79 5.00 8.65 31.66
C SER A 79 5.32 9.53 30.46
N SER A 80 6.24 10.48 30.64
CA SER A 80 6.81 11.29 29.56
C SER A 80 7.95 10.60 28.82
N ASN A 81 8.38 9.42 29.30
CA ASN A 81 9.37 8.58 28.65
C ASN A 81 9.05 7.08 28.79
N THR A 82 9.23 6.34 27.70
CA THR A 82 8.96 4.89 27.65
C THR A 82 9.79 4.22 26.57
N PHE A 83 10.28 3.02 26.88
CA PHE A 83 10.78 2.06 25.91
C PHE A 83 9.66 1.09 25.52
N GLN A 84 9.44 0.87 24.22
CA GLN A 84 8.40 -0.02 23.72
C GLN A 84 8.83 -0.72 22.42
N LEU A 85 8.31 -1.93 22.20
CA LEU A 85 8.37 -2.59 20.89
C LEU A 85 7.17 -2.14 20.07
N ARG A 86 7.41 -1.30 19.06
CA ARG A 86 6.33 -0.80 18.19
C ARG A 86 5.79 -1.89 17.29
N ARG A 87 6.67 -2.76 16.80
CA ARG A 87 6.34 -3.90 15.94
C ARG A 87 7.30 -5.05 16.22
N ALA A 88 6.74 -6.25 16.23
CA ALA A 88 7.47 -7.51 16.17
C ALA A 88 6.69 -8.41 15.22
N ARG A 89 7.29 -8.75 14.08
CA ARG A 89 6.69 -9.63 13.08
C ARG A 89 7.63 -10.79 12.81
N LEU A 90 7.04 -11.96 12.58
CA LEU A 90 7.67 -13.18 12.10
C LEU A 90 7.05 -13.58 10.76
#